data_AF-A0A7J4R3P1-F1
#
_entry.id   AF-A0A7J4R3P1-F1
#
_cell.length_a   1.000
_cell.length_b   1.000
_cell.length_c   1.000
_cell.angle_alpha   90.00
_cell.angle_beta   90.00
_cell.angle_gamma   90.00
#
_symmetry.space_group_name_H-M   'P 1'
#
loop_
_entity.id
_entity.type
_entity.pdbx_description
1 polymer ?
#
loop_
_entity_poly.entity_id
_entity_poly.type
_entity_poly.pdbx_seq_one_letter_code
_entity_poly.pdbx_strand_id
1 'polypeptide(L)'
;MQRRRKPRAKPRDVFSKSSSTPSKIAKNPPPIESKRPPKLPPSKPAVPRKISKNTSDNITDKVKDTAKAKSNETLDSTEIIQKNILGDSRKTIGLRDKIESSEPEIKENVTSKKAQDIIDKSRARAMESLVKKAITTDSSEKTTVSVPPKKRGKRTKNSFQPAERKRRLDRSRHMEYKYEVRRLLVDLNVDEEHRSSLLGTIWAKGERQTVSDAKDFLISKHSEGVIDEHQLETLNKVVDGYTVRR
;
A
#
# COMPACT_ATOMS: atom_id res chain seq x y z
N MET A 1 1.07 30.48 40.91
CA MET A 1 -0.24 30.13 40.33
C MET A 1 -0.01 29.31 39.04
N GLN A 2 -0.10 27.98 39.09
CA GLN A 2 0.09 27.13 37.90
C GLN A 2 -1.08 27.32 36.92
N ARG A 3 -0.79 27.79 35.70
CA ARG A 3 -1.80 27.94 34.65
C ARG A 3 -2.33 26.56 34.27
N ARG A 4 -3.62 26.30 34.52
CA ARG A 4 -4.31 25.08 34.08
C ARG A 4 -4.16 24.96 32.56
N ARG A 5 -3.57 23.85 32.09
CA ARG A 5 -3.44 23.57 30.66
C ARG A 5 -4.84 23.33 30.08
N LYS A 6 -5.12 23.88 28.91
CA LYS A 6 -6.39 23.64 28.19
C LYS A 6 -6.52 22.15 27.84
N PRO A 7 -7.73 21.57 27.88
CA PRO A 7 -7.96 20.18 27.49
C PRO A 7 -7.57 19.96 26.03
N ARG A 8 -7.04 18.76 25.72
CA ARG A 8 -6.66 18.38 24.35
C ARG A 8 -7.92 18.22 23.49
N ALA A 9 -7.85 18.62 22.22
CA ALA A 9 -8.93 18.42 21.27
C ALA A 9 -9.22 16.92 21.05
N LYS A 10 -10.50 16.58 20.83
CA LYS A 10 -10.89 15.19 20.52
C LYS A 10 -10.24 14.75 19.20
N PRO A 11 -9.81 13.48 19.09
CA PRO A 11 -9.24 12.93 17.86
C PRO A 11 -10.26 12.98 16.70
N ARG A 12 -9.77 13.03 15.46
CA ARG A 12 -10.62 13.10 14.27
C ARG A 12 -11.08 11.69 13.87
N ASP A 13 -12.35 11.54 13.55
CA ASP A 13 -12.85 10.33 12.89
C ASP A 13 -12.42 10.36 11.41
N VAL A 14 -11.70 9.33 10.98
CA VAL A 14 -11.18 9.18 9.61
C VAL A 14 -12.03 8.20 8.79
N PHE A 15 -13.03 7.57 9.39
CA PHE A 15 -13.87 6.55 8.75
C PHE A 15 -15.28 7.05 8.44
N SER A 16 -15.74 8.13 9.07
CA SER A 16 -16.96 8.82 8.64
C SER A 16 -16.76 9.43 7.25
N LYS A 17 -17.50 8.94 6.25
CA LYS A 17 -17.52 9.48 4.87
C LYS A 17 -17.96 10.96 4.81
N SER A 18 -18.47 11.53 5.90
CA SER A 18 -18.63 12.97 6.06
C SER A 18 -17.30 13.63 6.41
N SER A 19 -16.62 14.13 5.39
CA SER A 19 -15.49 15.04 5.52
C SER A 19 -15.93 16.41 6.06
N SER A 20 -16.54 16.50 7.25
CA SER A 20 -16.72 17.77 7.94
C SER A 20 -15.63 17.91 9.01
N THR A 21 -14.62 18.70 8.68
CA THR A 21 -13.88 19.40 9.73
C THR A 21 -14.89 20.21 10.55
N PRO A 22 -14.79 20.29 11.90
CA PRO A 22 -15.47 21.34 12.64
C PRO A 22 -14.72 22.65 12.35
N SER A 23 -14.96 23.23 11.17
CA SER A 23 -14.62 24.62 10.92
C SER A 23 -15.46 25.44 11.88
N LYS A 24 -14.80 26.20 12.74
CA LYS A 24 -15.45 27.23 13.55
C LYS A 24 -16.42 28.00 12.66
N ILE A 25 -17.67 28.09 13.11
CA ILE A 25 -18.72 28.91 12.51
C ILE A 25 -18.20 30.35 12.48
N ALA A 26 -17.69 30.77 11.32
CA ALA A 26 -17.53 32.17 11.01
C ALA A 26 -18.84 32.59 10.34
N LYS A 27 -19.58 33.49 10.99
CA LYS A 27 -20.76 34.11 10.40
C LYS A 27 -20.30 34.88 9.15
N ASN A 28 -20.91 34.54 8.02
CA ASN A 28 -20.95 35.22 6.72
C ASN A 28 -19.67 35.21 5.85
N PRO A 29 -19.58 34.35 4.83
CA PRO A 29 -18.81 34.62 3.61
C PRO A 29 -19.67 35.36 2.56
N PRO A 30 -19.08 36.22 1.69
CA PRO A 30 -19.81 36.86 0.59
C PRO A 30 -20.14 35.85 -0.53
N PRO A 31 -21.10 36.16 -1.43
CA PRO A 31 -21.49 35.25 -2.50
C PRO A 31 -20.33 35.08 -3.49
N ILE A 32 -19.81 33.86 -3.60
CA ILE A 32 -18.89 33.48 -4.68
C ILE A 32 -19.73 32.84 -5.78
N GLU A 33 -19.86 33.56 -6.90
CA GLU A 33 -20.49 33.05 -8.12
C GLU A 33 -19.77 31.79 -8.61
N SER A 34 -20.50 30.68 -8.68
CA SER A 34 -20.01 29.42 -9.20
C SER A 34 -19.85 29.48 -10.72
N LYS A 35 -18.63 29.62 -11.23
CA LYS A 35 -18.34 29.29 -12.63
C LYS A 35 -18.39 27.77 -12.81
N ARG A 36 -19.43 27.31 -13.50
CA ARG A 36 -19.69 25.93 -13.89
C ARG A 36 -18.58 25.42 -14.84
N PRO A 37 -17.99 24.23 -14.63
CA PRO A 37 -17.07 23.65 -15.61
C PRO A 37 -17.83 23.19 -16.88
N PRO A 38 -17.21 23.25 -18.06
CA PRO A 38 -17.84 22.83 -19.32
C PRO A 38 -18.09 21.31 -19.33
N LYS A 39 -19.27 20.92 -19.82
CA LYS A 39 -19.67 19.51 -20.01
C LYS A 39 -18.86 18.89 -21.16
N LEU A 40 -18.17 17.79 -20.89
CA LEU A 40 -17.63 16.90 -21.92
C LEU A 40 -18.78 16.16 -22.64
N PRO A 41 -18.68 15.90 -23.97
CA PRO A 41 -19.71 15.19 -24.71
C PRO A 41 -19.76 13.69 -24.35
N PRO A 42 -20.94 13.04 -24.44
CA PRO A 42 -21.09 11.63 -24.11
C PRO A 42 -20.43 10.72 -25.15
N SER A 43 -19.57 9.80 -24.70
CA SER A 43 -19.04 8.71 -25.52
C SER A 43 -20.15 7.71 -25.88
N LYS A 44 -20.25 7.37 -27.18
CA LYS A 44 -21.17 6.35 -27.72
C LYS A 44 -20.99 4.99 -27.00
N PRO A 45 -22.06 4.20 -26.82
CA PRO A 45 -21.97 2.88 -26.21
C PRO A 45 -21.27 1.89 -27.15
N ALA A 46 -20.23 1.24 -26.64
CA ALA A 46 -19.58 0.11 -27.29
C ALA A 46 -20.42 -1.17 -27.11
N VAL A 47 -20.62 -1.86 -28.22
CA VAL A 47 -21.40 -3.10 -28.41
C VAL A 47 -20.93 -4.22 -27.46
N PRO A 48 -21.85 -5.03 -26.87
CA PRO A 48 -21.46 -6.19 -26.06
C PRO A 48 -20.88 -7.30 -26.95
N ARG A 49 -19.69 -7.79 -26.58
CA ARG A 49 -19.09 -9.01 -27.15
C ARG A 49 -19.93 -10.22 -26.76
N LYS A 50 -20.43 -10.95 -27.75
CA LYS A 50 -21.01 -12.29 -27.60
C LYS A 50 -19.92 -13.26 -27.12
N ILE A 51 -20.15 -13.90 -25.97
CA ILE A 51 -19.38 -15.07 -25.54
C ILE A 51 -20.21 -16.28 -25.96
N SER A 52 -19.69 -17.08 -26.90
CA SER A 52 -20.34 -18.31 -27.34
C SER A 52 -20.22 -19.37 -26.26
N LYS A 53 -21.38 -19.89 -25.82
CA LYS A 53 -21.50 -21.21 -25.22
C LYS A 53 -21.10 -22.25 -26.24
N ASN A 54 -20.10 -23.07 -25.93
CA ASN A 54 -19.98 -24.41 -26.50
C ASN A 54 -20.04 -25.40 -25.34
N THR A 55 -21.18 -26.07 -25.28
CA THR A 55 -21.44 -27.34 -24.61
C THR A 55 -20.71 -28.47 -25.33
N SER A 56 -20.07 -29.36 -24.59
CA SER A 56 -19.87 -30.74 -25.01
C SER A 56 -19.93 -31.63 -23.78
N ASP A 57 -21.05 -32.34 -23.68
CA ASP A 57 -21.30 -33.43 -22.76
C ASP A 57 -20.43 -34.67 -23.10
N ASN A 58 -20.34 -35.53 -22.09
CA ASN A 58 -19.97 -36.95 -22.11
C ASN A 58 -18.48 -37.32 -22.30
N ILE A 59 -17.93 -38.00 -21.28
CA ILE A 59 -17.58 -39.42 -21.35
C ILE A 59 -17.54 -40.00 -19.92
N THR A 60 -18.10 -41.20 -19.84
CA THR A 60 -18.55 -42.04 -18.74
C THR A 60 -17.45 -42.70 -17.88
N ASP A 61 -17.93 -43.17 -16.72
CA ASP A 61 -17.39 -44.16 -15.78
C ASP A 61 -16.32 -45.15 -16.27
N LYS A 62 -15.31 -45.39 -15.40
CA LYS A 62 -14.75 -46.73 -15.19
C LYS A 62 -14.13 -46.88 -13.80
N VAL A 63 -14.82 -47.65 -12.97
CA VAL A 63 -14.30 -48.34 -11.78
C VAL A 63 -13.45 -49.54 -12.22
N LYS A 64 -12.22 -49.68 -11.71
CA LYS A 64 -11.69 -50.98 -11.25
C LYS A 64 -10.40 -50.86 -10.44
N ASP A 65 -10.36 -51.68 -9.40
CA ASP A 65 -9.32 -51.97 -8.41
C ASP A 65 -7.88 -52.06 -8.96
N THR A 66 -6.90 -51.76 -8.09
CA THR A 66 -5.83 -52.72 -7.74
C THR A 66 -5.01 -52.20 -6.55
N ALA A 67 -5.07 -52.97 -5.46
CA ALA A 67 -4.07 -52.95 -4.41
C ALA A 67 -2.70 -53.42 -4.96
N LYS A 68 -1.62 -52.94 -4.33
CA LYS A 68 -0.24 -53.46 -4.28
C LYS A 68 0.84 -52.59 -4.95
N ALA A 69 1.44 -51.70 -4.16
CA ALA A 69 2.84 -51.30 -4.29
C ALA A 69 3.32 -50.56 -3.02
N LYS A 70 3.45 -51.28 -1.90
CA LYS A 70 4.28 -50.85 -0.75
C LYS A 70 5.60 -51.60 -0.85
N SER A 71 6.71 -50.91 -1.14
CA SER A 71 8.06 -51.26 -0.62
C SER A 71 9.25 -50.46 -1.18
N ASN A 72 9.10 -49.54 -2.16
CA ASN A 72 10.29 -48.92 -2.79
C ASN A 72 10.41 -47.38 -2.70
N GLU A 73 9.48 -46.63 -2.10
CA GLU A 73 9.55 -45.15 -2.06
C GLU A 73 10.25 -44.54 -0.82
N THR A 74 10.71 -45.37 0.12
CA THR A 74 11.20 -44.88 1.42
C THR A 74 12.62 -44.33 1.38
N LEU A 75 13.44 -44.69 0.39
CA LEU A 75 14.82 -44.21 0.31
C LEU A 75 14.89 -42.83 -0.36
N ASP A 76 14.21 -42.67 -1.51
CA ASP A 76 14.19 -41.40 -2.25
C ASP A 76 13.56 -40.26 -1.44
N SER A 77 12.51 -40.54 -0.67
CA SER A 77 11.86 -39.53 0.18
C SER A 77 12.80 -38.99 1.27
N THR A 78 13.65 -39.82 1.85
CA THR A 78 14.62 -39.37 2.87
C THR A 78 15.73 -38.52 2.27
N GLU A 79 16.22 -38.84 1.07
CA GLU A 79 17.22 -38.06 0.36
C GLU A 79 16.66 -36.70 -0.11
N ILE A 80 15.41 -36.67 -0.59
CA ILE A 80 14.72 -35.45 -1.00
C ILE A 80 14.48 -34.52 0.21
N ILE A 81 14.14 -35.09 1.37
CA ILE A 81 13.95 -34.33 2.62
C ILE A 81 15.29 -33.75 3.10
N GLN A 82 16.37 -34.54 3.09
CA GLN A 82 17.71 -34.06 3.47
C GLN A 82 18.21 -32.96 2.53
N LYS A 83 18.01 -33.09 1.22
CA LYS A 83 18.39 -32.07 0.24
C LYS A 83 17.60 -30.76 0.40
N ASN A 84 16.31 -30.84 0.73
CA ASN A 84 15.48 -29.66 0.98
C ASN A 84 15.79 -28.96 2.31
N ILE A 85 16.16 -29.71 3.35
CA ILE A 85 16.46 -29.15 4.68
C ILE A 85 17.89 -28.60 4.74
N LEU A 86 18.86 -29.32 4.17
CA LEU A 86 20.27 -28.99 4.32
C LEU A 86 20.80 -28.07 3.22
N GLY A 87 20.13 -28.06 2.05
CA GLY A 87 20.38 -27.14 0.93
C GLY A 87 21.79 -27.25 0.34
N ASP A 88 21.90 -27.58 -0.95
CA ASP A 88 23.20 -27.56 -1.63
C ASP A 88 23.88 -26.19 -1.44
N SER A 89 25.14 -26.19 -1.01
CA SER A 89 25.91 -24.97 -0.72
C SER A 89 25.88 -24.04 -1.94
N ARG A 90 25.13 -22.95 -1.84
CA ARG A 90 24.96 -21.99 -2.94
C ARG A 90 26.32 -21.38 -3.28
N LYS A 91 26.62 -21.26 -4.58
CA LYS A 91 27.75 -20.47 -5.08
C LYS A 91 27.66 -19.08 -4.45
N THR A 92 28.66 -18.70 -3.65
CA THR A 92 28.69 -17.43 -2.95
C THR A 92 28.70 -16.30 -3.98
N ILE A 93 27.58 -15.60 -4.12
CA ILE A 93 27.53 -14.38 -4.93
C ILE A 93 28.05 -13.25 -4.05
N GLY A 94 29.36 -13.08 -4.04
CA GLY A 94 30.07 -12.22 -3.11
C GLY A 94 31.54 -12.03 -3.47
N LEU A 95 32.11 -10.97 -2.90
CA LEU A 95 33.39 -10.32 -3.21
C LEU A 95 34.55 -11.32 -3.35
N ARG A 96 35.14 -11.41 -4.56
CA ARG A 96 36.43 -12.07 -4.77
C ARG A 96 37.54 -11.17 -4.22
N ASP A 97 38.56 -11.77 -3.62
CA ASP A 97 39.77 -11.06 -3.23
C ASP A 97 40.43 -10.43 -4.47
N LYS A 98 40.76 -9.14 -4.37
CA LYS A 98 41.36 -8.37 -5.46
C LYS A 98 42.75 -8.91 -5.74
N ILE A 99 42.97 -9.35 -6.97
CA ILE A 99 44.31 -9.46 -7.54
C ILE A 99 44.80 -8.02 -7.76
N GLU A 100 45.87 -7.66 -7.08
CA GLU A 100 46.60 -6.40 -7.31
C GLU A 100 47.14 -6.40 -8.74
N SER A 101 46.65 -5.48 -9.56
CA SER A 101 47.20 -5.19 -10.89
C SER A 101 47.61 -3.73 -10.93
N SER A 102 48.86 -3.54 -11.33
CA SER A 102 49.70 -2.34 -11.35
C SER A 102 49.10 -1.08 -11.98
N GLU A 103 49.67 0.06 -11.57
CA GLU A 103 49.45 1.44 -12.02
C GLU A 103 49.08 1.63 -13.50
N PRO A 104 48.21 2.60 -13.83
CA PRO A 104 48.01 3.00 -15.22
C PRO A 104 49.20 3.85 -15.70
N GLU A 105 49.96 3.31 -16.65
CA GLU A 105 50.79 4.09 -17.55
C GLU A 105 49.96 5.22 -18.18
N ILE A 106 50.44 6.46 -18.05
CA ILE A 106 49.90 7.63 -18.72
C ILE A 106 50.18 7.48 -20.21
N LYS A 107 49.22 6.94 -20.96
CA LYS A 107 49.28 6.93 -22.42
C LYS A 107 49.00 8.33 -22.93
N GLU A 108 49.98 8.90 -23.62
CA GLU A 108 49.89 10.18 -24.29
C GLU A 108 48.71 10.20 -25.29
N ASN A 109 47.77 11.12 -25.03
CA ASN A 109 46.87 11.79 -25.98
C ASN A 109 46.27 10.96 -27.15
N VAL A 110 45.38 10.02 -26.84
CA VAL A 110 44.47 9.38 -27.82
C VAL A 110 43.10 10.08 -27.83
N THR A 111 43.07 11.41 -27.95
CA THR A 111 41.80 12.16 -28.08
C THR A 111 41.71 12.78 -29.46
N SER A 112 40.52 12.72 -30.08
CA SER A 112 40.30 13.32 -31.40
C SER A 112 40.46 14.84 -31.34
N LYS A 113 40.88 15.49 -32.44
CA LYS A 113 41.06 16.96 -32.52
C LYS A 113 39.83 17.72 -32.01
N LYS A 114 38.62 17.23 -32.32
CA LYS A 114 37.35 17.81 -31.84
C LYS A 114 37.18 17.68 -30.33
N ALA A 115 37.64 16.59 -29.72
CA ALA A 115 37.59 16.42 -28.28
C ALA A 115 38.55 17.37 -27.55
N GLN A 116 39.74 17.62 -28.11
CA GLN A 116 40.69 18.60 -27.59
C GLN A 116 40.09 20.03 -27.63
N ASP A 117 39.49 20.43 -28.74
CA ASP A 117 38.82 21.74 -28.85
C ASP A 117 37.72 21.95 -27.81
N ILE A 118 36.97 20.89 -27.45
CA ILE A 118 35.92 20.97 -26.42
C ILE A 118 36.54 21.18 -25.04
N ILE A 119 37.64 20.50 -24.74
CA ILE A 119 38.38 20.63 -23.48
C ILE A 119 38.95 22.04 -23.36
N ASP A 120 39.57 22.56 -24.42
CA ASP A 120 40.18 23.89 -24.40
C ASP A 120 39.13 25.01 -24.27
N LYS A 121 37.99 24.89 -24.99
CA LYS A 121 36.85 25.81 -24.82
C LYS A 121 36.29 25.78 -23.40
N SER A 122 36.24 24.60 -22.77
CA SER A 122 35.78 24.48 -21.38
C SER A 122 36.74 25.14 -20.39
N ARG A 123 38.07 25.00 -20.60
CA ARG A 123 39.09 25.67 -19.78
C ARG A 123 39.03 27.19 -19.93
N ALA A 124 38.93 27.70 -21.15
CA ALA A 124 38.82 29.14 -21.40
C ALA A 124 37.60 29.74 -20.68
N ARG A 125 36.44 29.08 -20.77
CA ARG A 125 35.21 29.52 -20.09
C ARG A 125 35.33 29.50 -18.56
N ALA A 126 36.04 28.51 -18.01
CA ALA A 126 36.30 28.45 -16.57
C ALA A 126 37.20 29.62 -16.12
N MET A 127 38.26 29.92 -16.87
CA MET A 127 39.17 31.04 -16.56
C MET A 127 38.47 32.40 -16.62
N GLU A 128 37.62 32.64 -17.63
CA GLU A 128 36.81 33.87 -17.70
C GLU A 128 35.89 34.05 -16.48
N SER A 129 35.33 32.96 -15.97
CA SER A 129 34.45 33.01 -14.79
C SER A 129 35.20 33.41 -13.51
N LEU A 130 36.48 33.00 -13.40
CA LEU A 130 37.33 33.37 -12.28
C LEU A 130 37.75 34.85 -12.37
N VAL A 131 38.09 35.33 -13.58
CA VAL A 131 38.43 36.74 -13.81
C VAL A 131 37.22 37.65 -13.55
N LYS A 132 36.02 37.28 -14.01
CA LYS A 132 34.78 38.02 -13.71
C LYS A 132 34.49 38.09 -12.21
N LYS A 133 34.84 37.04 -11.46
CA LYS A 133 34.67 37.00 -10.00
C LYS A 133 35.73 37.81 -9.25
N ALA A 134 36.94 37.90 -9.77
CA ALA A 134 38.01 38.76 -9.23
C ALA A 134 37.77 40.26 -9.53
N ILE A 135 37.21 40.60 -10.69
CA ILE A 135 36.88 42.01 -11.00
C ILE A 135 35.75 42.54 -10.10
N THR A 136 34.84 41.67 -9.63
CA THR A 136 33.78 42.07 -8.68
C THR A 136 34.26 42.26 -7.23
N THR A 137 35.52 41.97 -6.90
CA THR A 137 36.04 42.13 -5.53
C THR A 137 36.80 43.43 -5.29
N ASP A 138 37.14 44.20 -6.33
CA ASP A 138 38.01 45.38 -6.21
C ASP A 138 37.32 46.74 -6.48
N SER A 139 35.99 46.80 -6.65
CA SER A 139 35.27 48.09 -6.64
C SER A 139 34.68 48.36 -5.25
N SER A 140 35.35 49.23 -4.51
CA SER A 140 34.86 49.87 -3.29
C SER A 140 33.71 50.82 -3.58
N GLU A 141 32.46 50.37 -3.52
CA GLU A 141 31.32 51.24 -3.25
C GLU A 141 30.33 50.54 -2.31
N LYS A 142 29.95 51.26 -1.23
CA LYS A 142 29.01 50.84 -0.21
C LYS A 142 27.72 50.31 -0.84
N THR A 143 27.53 49.00 -0.83
CA THR A 143 26.21 48.41 -0.87
C THR A 143 25.96 47.75 0.46
N THR A 144 24.98 48.32 1.17
CA THR A 144 24.40 47.80 2.39
C THR A 144 24.23 46.29 2.24
N VAL A 145 24.91 45.52 3.08
CA VAL A 145 24.73 44.07 3.16
C VAL A 145 23.30 43.84 3.65
N SER A 146 22.35 43.78 2.71
CA SER A 146 21.01 43.31 2.99
C SER A 146 21.17 41.83 3.32
N VAL A 147 21.34 41.52 4.61
CA VAL A 147 21.29 40.14 5.08
C VAL A 147 19.96 39.60 4.57
N PRO A 148 19.96 38.59 3.67
CA PRO A 148 18.71 38.09 3.11
C PRO A 148 17.84 37.65 4.29
N PRO A 149 16.57 38.09 4.37
CA PRO A 149 15.73 37.79 5.51
C PRO A 149 15.73 36.28 5.70
N LYS A 150 16.22 35.80 6.86
CA LYS A 150 16.18 34.38 7.21
C LYS A 150 14.76 33.91 6.97
N LYS A 151 14.54 33.12 5.91
CA LYS A 151 13.24 32.57 5.58
C LYS A 151 12.80 31.79 6.81
N ARG A 152 11.85 32.35 7.58
CA ARG A 152 11.22 31.64 8.70
C ARG A 152 10.70 30.34 8.11
N GLY A 153 11.37 29.23 8.44
CA GLY A 153 10.98 27.92 7.96
C GLY A 153 9.49 27.78 8.23
N LYS A 154 8.69 27.59 7.18
CA LYS A 154 7.26 27.34 7.32
C LYS A 154 7.16 26.14 8.25
N ARG A 155 6.75 26.35 9.50
CA ARG A 155 6.37 25.26 10.40
C ARG A 155 5.22 24.58 9.69
N THR A 156 5.50 23.46 9.00
CA THR A 156 4.47 22.60 8.45
C THR A 156 3.61 22.25 9.65
N LYS A 157 2.43 22.86 9.74
CA LYS A 157 1.48 22.55 10.80
C LYS A 157 1.24 21.05 10.63
N ASN A 158 1.74 20.26 11.58
CA ASN A 158 1.48 18.84 11.59
C ASN A 158 -0.03 18.72 11.83
N SER A 159 -0.79 18.62 10.75
CA SER A 159 -2.24 18.46 10.77
C SER A 159 -2.63 17.05 11.21
N PHE A 160 -1.64 16.19 11.50
CA PHE A 160 -1.84 14.87 12.07
C PHE A 160 -2.53 14.99 13.43
N GLN A 161 -3.85 14.93 13.40
CA GLN A 161 -4.66 14.60 14.55
C GLN A 161 -4.69 13.08 14.63
N PRO A 162 -4.35 12.49 15.79
CA PRO A 162 -4.57 11.07 16.01
C PRO A 162 -6.00 10.70 15.62
N ALA A 163 -6.15 9.60 14.88
CA ALA A 163 -7.45 9.08 14.53
C ALA A 163 -8.20 8.60 15.79
N GLU A 164 -9.52 8.69 15.75
CA GLU A 164 -10.36 8.14 16.80
C GLU A 164 -10.15 6.61 16.92
N ARG A 165 -9.98 6.14 18.16
CA ARG A 165 -9.77 4.73 18.47
C ARG A 165 -11.11 4.02 18.60
N LYS A 166 -11.78 3.75 17.47
CA LYS A 166 -12.98 2.92 17.45
C LYS A 166 -12.64 1.43 17.59
N ARG A 167 -13.60 0.63 18.07
CA ARG A 167 -13.48 -0.83 18.15
C ARG A 167 -13.40 -1.44 16.75
N ARG A 168 -12.38 -2.26 16.54
CA ARG A 168 -12.01 -2.88 15.25
C ARG A 168 -11.58 -4.32 15.47
N LEU A 169 -11.69 -5.13 14.42
CA LEU A 169 -11.16 -6.50 14.43
C LEU A 169 -9.63 -6.49 14.55
N ASP A 170 -9.12 -7.50 15.22
CA ASP A 170 -7.70 -7.68 15.44
C ASP A 170 -7.01 -8.21 14.18
N ARG A 171 -6.37 -7.32 13.42
CA ARG A 171 -5.68 -7.66 12.17
C ARG A 171 -4.66 -8.80 12.33
N SER A 172 -4.02 -8.93 13.49
CA SER A 172 -3.03 -9.98 13.75
C SER A 172 -3.64 -11.38 13.69
N ARG A 173 -4.92 -11.51 14.06
CA ARG A 173 -5.69 -12.76 14.09
C ARG A 173 -6.50 -13.01 12.81
N HIS A 174 -6.13 -12.37 11.70
CA HIS A 174 -6.81 -12.55 10.40
C HIS A 174 -6.88 -14.01 9.95
N MET A 175 -5.80 -14.78 10.14
CA MET A 175 -5.77 -16.18 9.71
C MET A 175 -6.68 -17.05 10.58
N GLU A 176 -6.64 -16.89 11.90
CA GLU A 176 -7.53 -17.58 12.83
C GLU A 176 -9.00 -17.31 12.49
N TYR A 177 -9.36 -16.03 12.38
CA TYR A 177 -10.69 -15.59 11.96
C TYR A 177 -11.09 -16.22 10.63
N LYS A 178 -10.20 -16.21 9.64
CA LYS A 178 -10.47 -16.75 8.29
C LYS A 178 -10.83 -18.23 8.33
N TYR A 179 -10.13 -19.03 9.12
CA TYR A 179 -10.37 -20.47 9.19
C TYR A 179 -11.60 -20.80 10.05
N GLU A 180 -11.76 -20.14 11.19
CA GLU A 180 -12.92 -20.36 12.06
C GLU A 180 -14.22 -19.97 11.38
N VAL A 181 -14.29 -18.78 10.76
CA VAL A 181 -15.49 -18.32 10.09
C VAL A 181 -15.79 -19.16 8.86
N ARG A 182 -14.76 -19.59 8.11
CA ARG A 182 -14.97 -20.50 6.97
C ARG A 182 -15.62 -21.81 7.43
N ARG A 183 -15.10 -22.41 8.50
CA ARG A 183 -15.68 -23.63 9.08
C ARG A 183 -17.10 -23.38 9.58
N LEU A 184 -17.30 -22.28 10.32
CA LEU A 184 -18.60 -21.89 10.85
C LEU A 184 -19.67 -21.70 9.76
N LEU A 185 -19.31 -21.08 8.62
CA LEU A 185 -20.23 -20.88 7.50
C LEU A 185 -20.67 -22.21 6.85
N VAL A 186 -19.80 -23.22 6.87
CA VAL A 186 -20.13 -24.58 6.43
C VAL A 186 -21.05 -25.25 7.45
N ASP A 187 -20.71 -25.20 8.73
CA ASP A 187 -21.48 -25.80 9.83
C ASP A 187 -22.89 -25.19 9.96
N LEU A 188 -23.02 -23.90 9.67
CA LEU A 188 -24.30 -23.17 9.65
C LEU A 188 -25.11 -23.38 8.35
N ASN A 189 -24.60 -24.14 7.40
CA ASN A 189 -25.27 -24.49 6.15
C ASN A 189 -25.62 -23.27 5.26
N VAL A 190 -24.80 -22.21 5.29
CA VAL A 190 -24.95 -21.04 4.41
C VAL A 190 -24.66 -21.44 2.95
N ASP A 191 -25.37 -20.85 1.98
CA ASP A 191 -25.15 -21.13 0.56
C ASP A 191 -23.71 -20.84 0.10
N GLU A 192 -23.10 -21.78 -0.61
CA GLU A 192 -21.69 -21.73 -1.05
C GLU A 192 -21.37 -20.44 -1.84
N GLU A 193 -22.32 -19.95 -2.62
CA GLU A 193 -22.20 -18.71 -3.40
C GLU A 193 -21.90 -17.48 -2.52
N HIS A 194 -22.42 -17.47 -1.30
CA HIS A 194 -22.33 -16.33 -0.39
C HIS A 194 -21.21 -16.48 0.64
N ARG A 195 -20.69 -17.69 0.89
CA ARG A 195 -19.65 -17.96 1.90
C ARG A 195 -18.42 -17.08 1.75
N SER A 196 -17.85 -17.07 0.54
CA SER A 196 -16.63 -16.29 0.26
C SER A 196 -16.86 -14.78 0.35
N SER A 197 -18.04 -14.32 -0.12
CA SER A 197 -18.43 -12.91 -0.09
C SER A 197 -18.62 -12.41 1.34
N LEU A 198 -19.34 -13.18 2.18
CA LEU A 198 -19.53 -12.91 3.60
C LEU A 198 -18.18 -12.86 4.32
N LEU A 199 -17.38 -13.92 4.22
CA LEU A 199 -16.07 -14.03 4.87
C LEU A 199 -15.16 -12.83 4.58
N GLY A 200 -15.00 -12.49 3.30
CA GLY A 200 -14.12 -11.40 2.88
C GLY A 200 -14.65 -10.02 3.28
N THR A 201 -15.96 -9.80 3.14
CA THR A 201 -16.57 -8.48 3.38
C THR A 201 -16.68 -8.16 4.86
N ILE A 202 -17.03 -9.15 5.70
CA ILE A 202 -17.08 -8.98 7.16
C ILE A 202 -15.69 -8.61 7.68
N TRP A 203 -14.65 -9.34 7.24
CA TRP A 203 -13.27 -9.02 7.60
C TRP A 203 -12.86 -7.61 7.16
N ALA A 204 -13.10 -7.26 5.89
CA ALA A 204 -12.71 -5.98 5.35
C ALA A 204 -13.41 -4.81 6.07
N LYS A 205 -14.70 -4.92 6.38
CA LYS A 205 -15.44 -3.88 7.12
C LYS A 205 -14.99 -3.81 8.58
N GLY A 206 -14.88 -4.95 9.27
CA GLY A 206 -14.51 -5.02 10.67
C GLY A 206 -13.07 -4.55 10.96
N GLU A 207 -12.12 -4.88 10.07
CA GLU A 207 -10.72 -4.47 10.21
C GLU A 207 -10.50 -3.04 9.70
N ARG A 208 -11.01 -2.68 8.51
CA ARG A 208 -10.70 -1.38 7.90
C ARG A 208 -11.56 -0.25 8.43
N GLN A 209 -12.82 -0.52 8.76
CA GLN A 209 -13.74 0.50 9.24
C GLN A 209 -13.94 0.29 10.75
N THR A 210 -15.06 -0.30 11.16
CA THR A 210 -15.38 -0.58 12.56
C THR A 210 -16.13 -1.90 12.70
N VAL A 211 -16.20 -2.40 13.93
CA VAL A 211 -16.99 -3.59 14.27
C VAL A 211 -18.48 -3.37 14.01
N SER A 212 -19.01 -2.17 14.29
CA SER A 212 -20.40 -1.85 13.98
C SER A 212 -20.69 -1.96 12.49
N ASP A 213 -19.79 -1.48 11.61
CA ASP A 213 -19.99 -1.58 10.16
C ASP A 213 -20.04 -3.04 9.66
N ALA A 214 -19.36 -3.95 10.36
CA ALA A 214 -19.42 -5.38 10.08
C ALA A 214 -20.75 -5.99 10.54
N LYS A 215 -21.25 -5.61 11.72
CA LYS A 215 -22.58 -6.03 12.21
C LYS A 215 -23.71 -5.49 11.34
N ASP A 216 -23.63 -4.22 10.93
CA ASP A 216 -24.60 -3.59 10.02
C ASP A 216 -24.66 -4.32 8.67
N PHE A 217 -23.50 -4.80 8.18
CA PHE A 217 -23.46 -5.62 6.98
C PHE A 217 -24.13 -6.98 7.17
N LEU A 218 -23.94 -7.65 8.31
CA LEU A 218 -24.64 -8.90 8.61
C LEU A 218 -26.16 -8.67 8.71
N ILE A 219 -26.60 -7.60 9.35
CA ILE A 219 -28.02 -7.22 9.40
C ILE A 219 -28.57 -6.96 8.00
N SER A 220 -27.80 -6.28 7.15
CA SER A 220 -28.19 -6.07 5.74
C SER A 220 -28.36 -7.41 5.01
N LYS A 221 -27.45 -8.37 5.23
CA LYS A 221 -27.55 -9.71 4.63
C LYS A 221 -28.69 -10.56 5.17
N HIS A 222 -29.03 -10.40 6.44
CA HIS A 222 -30.24 -10.99 7.00
C HIS A 222 -31.50 -10.40 6.35
N SER A 223 -31.57 -9.07 6.19
CA SER A 223 -32.71 -8.43 5.54
C SER A 223 -32.86 -8.77 4.05
N GLU A 224 -31.76 -9.11 3.38
CA GLU A 224 -31.76 -9.63 2.00
C GLU A 224 -32.19 -11.10 1.91
N GLY A 225 -32.32 -11.81 3.04
CA GLY A 225 -32.65 -13.24 3.10
C GLY A 225 -31.48 -14.17 2.77
N VAL A 226 -30.24 -13.68 2.86
CA VAL A 226 -29.02 -14.47 2.59
C VAL A 226 -28.62 -15.35 3.78
N ILE A 227 -28.97 -14.91 4.99
CA ILE A 227 -28.68 -15.62 6.23
C ILE A 227 -29.91 -15.61 7.15
N ASP A 228 -30.02 -16.62 8.00
CA ASP A 228 -31.06 -16.72 9.03
C ASP A 228 -30.69 -15.96 10.31
N GLU A 229 -31.68 -15.67 11.17
CA GLU A 229 -31.48 -15.00 12.46
C GLU A 229 -30.49 -15.76 13.36
N HIS A 230 -30.57 -17.10 13.40
CA HIS A 230 -29.64 -17.93 14.17
C HIS A 230 -28.19 -17.81 13.64
N GLN A 231 -28.02 -17.74 12.32
CA GLN A 231 -26.73 -17.57 11.68
C GLN A 231 -26.17 -16.17 11.96
N LEU A 232 -27.02 -15.13 11.91
CA LEU A 232 -26.70 -13.75 12.24
C LEU A 232 -26.17 -13.62 13.68
N GLU A 233 -26.86 -14.20 14.66
CA GLU A 233 -26.44 -14.15 16.06
C GLU A 233 -25.08 -14.83 16.27
N THR A 234 -24.88 -15.99 15.65
CA THR A 234 -23.63 -16.75 15.75
C THR A 234 -22.45 -15.99 15.13
N LEU A 235 -22.65 -15.40 13.94
CA LEU A 235 -21.63 -14.59 13.27
C LEU A 235 -21.29 -13.32 14.08
N ASN A 236 -22.28 -12.70 14.71
CA ASN A 236 -22.06 -11.56 15.60
C ASN A 236 -21.17 -11.92 16.80
N LYS A 237 -21.38 -13.08 17.42
CA LYS A 237 -20.55 -13.58 18.54
C LYS A 237 -19.10 -13.78 18.11
N VAL A 238 -18.87 -14.35 16.92
CA VAL A 238 -17.51 -14.52 16.37
C VAL A 238 -16.85 -13.15 16.14
N VAL A 239 -17.54 -12.20 15.51
CA VAL A 239 -17.03 -10.84 15.29
C VAL A 239 -16.64 -10.17 16.62
N ASP A 240 -17.44 -10.33 17.67
CA ASP A 240 -17.13 -9.80 19.00
C ASP A 240 -15.90 -10.48 19.64
N GLY A 241 -15.72 -11.79 19.45
CA GLY A 241 -14.55 -12.54 19.94
C GLY A 241 -13.22 -12.10 19.30
N TYR A 242 -13.26 -11.68 18.04
CA TYR A 242 -12.10 -11.17 17.31
C TYR A 242 -11.90 -9.66 17.40
N THR A 243 -12.76 -8.98 18.15
CA THR A 243 -12.64 -7.53 18.37
C THR A 243 -11.57 -7.22 19.42
N VAL A 244 -10.74 -6.20 19.15
CA VAL A 244 -9.75 -5.72 20.13
C VAL A 244 -10.47 -4.94 21.24
N ARG A 245 -10.23 -5.31 22.50
CA ARG A 245 -10.59 -4.48 23.66
C ARG A 245 -9.70 -3.25 23.66
N ARG A 246 -10.22 -2.12 23.18
CA ARG A 246 -9.47 -0.88 22.99
C ARG A 246 -10.24 0.31 23.56
#